data_AF-A0A504Y995-F1
#
_entry.id   AF-A0A504Y995-F1
#
_cell.length_a   1.000
_cell.length_b   1.000
_cell.length_c   1.000
_cell.angle_alpha   90.00
_cell.angle_beta   90.00
_cell.angle_gamma   90.00
#
_symmetry.space_group_name_H-M   'P 1'
#
loop_
_entity.id
_entity.type
_entity.pdbx_description
1 polymer ?
#
loop_
_entity_poly.entity_id
_entity_poly.type
_entity_poly.pdbx_seq_one_letter_code
_entity_poly.pdbx_strand_id
1 'polypeptide(L)'
;MTNTSLLNVNSADRQEWNKDSKSGTIAVNEQMYQTFQSLQLFRQKAQFTDVILCVGDEELPCHKVVLAAGSQYFHAMFSSPYKEQQTSHVTLDHVSPWALRRLLDFAYLGVLELSVTTVQDVFNAASLLDYPIAMKACVRFIEQNLDITNCLGVESRVRTPRSCIKT
;
A
#
# COMPACT_ATOMS: atom_id res chain seq x y z
N MET A 1 -51.34 -3.40 37.50
CA MET A 1 -52.52 -4.27 37.27
C MET A 1 -52.30 -4.93 35.90
N THR A 2 -51.42 -5.94 35.84
CA THR A 2 -51.73 -7.38 35.78
C THR A 2 -52.49 -7.82 34.51
N ASN A 3 -51.78 -8.41 33.54
CA ASN A 3 -51.93 -9.82 33.13
C ASN A 3 -51.07 -10.09 31.88
N THR A 4 -50.06 -10.97 31.92
CA THR A 4 -50.09 -12.45 31.85
C THR A 4 -50.50 -13.00 30.46
N SER A 5 -49.46 -13.25 29.67
CA SER A 5 -49.16 -14.39 28.80
C SER A 5 -50.24 -15.42 28.39
N LEU A 6 -50.26 -15.63 27.06
CA LEU A 6 -50.35 -16.90 26.30
C LEU A 6 -51.68 -17.67 26.22
N LEU A 7 -52.23 -17.75 25.00
CA LEU A 7 -52.65 -19.02 24.41
C LEU A 7 -52.23 -19.11 22.94
N ASN A 8 -51.40 -20.12 22.69
CA ASN A 8 -50.95 -20.64 21.42
C ASN A 8 -52.09 -21.40 20.72
N VAL A 9 -52.35 -21.12 19.44
CA VAL A 9 -53.11 -22.01 18.55
C VAL A 9 -52.33 -22.15 17.25
N ASN A 10 -51.55 -23.21 17.14
CA ASN A 10 -51.06 -23.72 15.87
C ASN A 10 -52.21 -24.50 15.19
N SER A 11 -52.52 -24.18 13.95
CA SER A 11 -52.33 -25.15 12.86
C SER A 11 -52.71 -24.55 11.51
N ALA A 12 -51.87 -24.86 10.52
CA ALA A 12 -52.12 -24.79 9.09
C ALA A 12 -52.20 -23.39 8.46
N ASP A 13 -51.05 -22.72 8.37
CA ASP A 13 -50.67 -22.12 7.08
C ASP A 13 -49.21 -22.45 6.78
N ARG A 14 -49.09 -23.50 5.96
CA ARG A 14 -47.88 -23.93 5.28
C ARG A 14 -47.57 -22.89 4.21
N GLN A 15 -46.97 -21.76 4.58
CA GLN A 15 -46.27 -20.93 3.60
C GLN A 15 -44.88 -21.54 3.41
N GLU A 16 -44.79 -22.34 2.35
CA GLU A 16 -43.55 -22.74 1.71
C GLU A 16 -42.68 -21.48 1.52
N TRP A 17 -41.62 -21.36 2.30
CA TRP A 17 -40.56 -20.44 1.94
C TRP A 17 -39.93 -21.00 0.67
N ASN A 18 -40.28 -20.37 -0.44
CA ASN A 18 -39.82 -20.70 -1.76
C ASN A 18 -38.29 -20.77 -1.76
N LYS A 19 -37.73 -21.97 -1.99
CA LYS A 19 -36.28 -22.22 -2.15
C LYS A 19 -35.76 -21.75 -3.51
N ASP A 20 -36.48 -20.85 -4.18
CA ASP A 20 -36.11 -20.26 -5.45
C ASP A 20 -35.57 -18.86 -5.27
N SER A 21 -34.34 -18.81 -4.74
CA SER A 21 -33.39 -17.78 -5.10
C SER A 21 -32.01 -18.40 -4.99
N LYS A 22 -31.62 -19.14 -6.04
CA LYS A 22 -30.21 -19.36 -6.36
C LYS A 22 -29.56 -18.01 -6.70
N SER A 23 -29.48 -17.09 -5.74
CA SER A 23 -28.55 -15.98 -5.84
C SER A 23 -27.19 -16.52 -5.42
N GLY A 24 -26.57 -17.27 -6.31
CA GLY A 24 -25.18 -17.66 -6.18
C GLY A 24 -24.33 -16.45 -6.50
N THR A 25 -23.70 -15.84 -5.49
CA THR A 25 -22.64 -14.88 -5.76
C THR A 25 -21.40 -15.67 -6.18
N ILE A 26 -20.98 -15.54 -7.43
CA ILE A 26 -19.72 -16.12 -7.93
C ILE A 26 -18.66 -15.02 -7.90
N ALA A 27 -17.68 -15.15 -7.01
CA ALA A 27 -16.53 -14.26 -6.97
C ALA A 27 -15.51 -14.67 -8.05
N VAL A 28 -15.30 -13.81 -9.05
CA VAL A 28 -14.33 -14.02 -10.13
C VAL A 28 -13.22 -12.97 -10.01
N ASN A 29 -12.14 -13.32 -9.32
CA ASN A 29 -11.03 -12.38 -9.06
C ASN A 29 -10.13 -12.14 -10.29
N GLU A 30 -10.22 -12.98 -11.32
CA GLU A 30 -9.46 -12.84 -12.57
C GLU A 30 -9.68 -11.48 -13.23
N GLN A 31 -10.93 -10.99 -13.22
CA GLN A 31 -11.25 -9.69 -13.80
C GLN A 31 -10.47 -8.55 -13.12
N MET A 32 -10.25 -8.64 -11.81
CA MET A 32 -9.47 -7.63 -11.09
C MET A 32 -8.02 -7.63 -11.56
N TYR A 33 -7.40 -8.82 -11.67
CA TYR A 33 -6.02 -8.95 -12.14
C TYR A 33 -5.83 -8.40 -13.56
N GLN A 34 -6.69 -8.78 -14.51
CA GLN A 34 -6.65 -8.28 -15.88
C GLN A 34 -6.85 -6.76 -15.97
N THR A 35 -7.73 -6.21 -15.11
CA THR A 35 -7.98 -4.77 -15.05
C THR A 35 -6.72 -4.03 -14.58
N PHE A 36 -6.09 -4.49 -13.51
CA PHE A 36 -4.88 -3.87 -12.98
C PHE A 36 -3.67 -3.98 -13.92
N GLN A 37 -3.53 -5.11 -14.63
CA GLN A 37 -2.55 -5.24 -15.72
C GLN A 37 -2.79 -4.21 -16.84
N SER A 38 -4.05 -4.01 -17.23
CA SER A 38 -4.42 -3.00 -18.23
C SER A 38 -4.12 -1.59 -17.75
N LEU A 39 -4.39 -1.27 -16.48
CA LEU A 39 -4.07 0.03 -15.88
C LEU A 39 -2.55 0.30 -15.86
N GLN A 40 -1.73 -0.72 -15.59
CA GLN A 40 -0.27 -0.59 -15.69
C GLN A 40 0.17 -0.32 -17.13
N LEU A 41 -0.44 -0.99 -18.12
CA LEU A 41 -0.16 -0.74 -19.53
C LEU A 41 -0.55 0.69 -19.94
N PHE A 42 -1.71 1.17 -19.49
CA PHE A 42 -2.14 2.55 -19.74
C PHE A 42 -1.17 3.55 -19.13
N ARG A 43 -0.68 3.29 -17.91
CA ARG A 43 0.33 4.11 -17.26
C ARG A 43 1.63 4.17 -18.08
N GLN A 44 2.15 3.02 -18.53
CA GLN A 44 3.36 2.97 -19.37
C GLN A 44 3.22 3.71 -20.70
N LYS A 45 1.99 3.79 -21.23
CA LYS A 45 1.66 4.54 -22.46
C LYS A 45 1.18 5.97 -22.21
N ALA A 46 1.18 6.44 -20.95
CA ALA A 46 0.62 7.71 -20.53
C ALA A 46 -0.83 7.95 -21.02
N GLN A 47 -1.64 6.88 -21.04
CA GLN A 47 -3.05 6.93 -21.42
C GLN A 47 -3.91 7.10 -20.18
N PHE A 48 -4.89 8.01 -20.23
CA PHE A 48 -5.82 8.31 -19.13
C PHE A 48 -5.16 8.78 -17.82
N THR A 49 -3.88 9.10 -17.86
CA THR A 49 -3.14 9.64 -16.71
C THR A 49 -3.53 11.10 -16.48
N ASP A 50 -3.85 11.43 -15.24
CA ASP A 50 -4.35 12.72 -14.79
C ASP A 50 -3.41 13.39 -13.77
N VAL A 51 -2.27 12.76 -13.48
CA VAL A 51 -1.17 13.29 -12.66
C VAL A 51 0.19 12.81 -13.17
N ILE A 52 1.22 13.62 -12.96
CA ILE A 52 2.64 13.35 -13.23
C ILE A 52 3.38 13.54 -11.92
N LEU A 53 4.04 12.48 -11.43
CA LEU A 53 4.92 12.57 -10.28
C LEU A 53 6.33 12.94 -10.76
N CYS A 54 6.84 14.07 -10.29
CA CYS A 54 8.19 14.54 -10.58
C CYS A 54 9.11 14.14 -9.43
N VAL A 55 10.16 13.36 -9.70
CA VAL A 55 11.12 12.89 -8.69
C VAL A 55 12.54 13.04 -9.23
N GLY A 56 13.31 13.97 -8.66
CA GLY A 56 14.57 14.40 -9.29
C GLY A 56 14.31 14.91 -10.71
N ASP A 57 14.99 14.31 -11.69
CA ASP A 57 14.84 14.64 -13.11
C ASP A 57 13.84 13.73 -13.85
N GLU A 58 13.12 12.86 -13.13
CA GLU A 58 12.17 11.93 -13.73
C GLU A 58 10.72 12.40 -13.63
N GLU A 59 9.98 12.24 -14.72
CA GLU A 59 8.54 12.46 -14.78
C GLU A 59 7.80 11.13 -14.95
N LEU A 60 6.91 10.81 -14.01
CA LEU A 60 6.20 9.54 -13.97
C LEU A 60 4.68 9.80 -14.10
N PRO A 61 4.11 9.68 -15.31
CA PRO A 61 2.66 9.81 -15.50
C PRO A 61 1.93 8.68 -14.77
N CYS A 62 0.87 9.00 -14.05
CA CYS A 62 0.12 8.10 -13.17
C CYS A 62 -1.38 8.46 -13.15
N HIS A 63 -2.18 7.59 -12.53
CA HIS A 63 -3.61 7.80 -12.34
C HIS A 63 -3.91 8.14 -10.88
N LYS A 64 -4.50 9.31 -10.60
CA LYS A 64 -4.85 9.79 -9.25
C LYS A 64 -5.69 8.76 -8.50
N VAL A 65 -6.66 8.13 -9.18
CA VAL A 65 -7.55 7.14 -8.57
C VAL A 65 -6.80 5.91 -8.05
N VAL A 66 -5.79 5.41 -8.78
CA VAL A 66 -5.01 4.23 -8.37
C VAL A 66 -4.12 4.59 -7.18
N LEU A 67 -3.48 5.76 -7.24
CA LEU A 67 -2.63 6.25 -6.14
C LEU A 67 -3.44 6.50 -4.87
N ALA A 68 -4.57 7.20 -4.97
CA ALA A 68 -5.47 7.48 -3.85
C ALA A 68 -6.09 6.22 -3.24
N ALA A 69 -6.38 5.20 -4.05
CA ALA A 69 -6.90 3.94 -3.54
C ALA A 69 -5.86 3.15 -2.72
N GLY A 70 -4.57 3.28 -3.08
CA GLY A 70 -3.49 2.57 -2.42
C GLY A 70 -2.80 3.33 -1.28
N SER A 71 -2.97 4.65 -1.20
CA SER A 71 -2.25 5.53 -0.29
C SER A 71 -3.13 6.67 0.24
N GLN A 72 -3.18 6.77 1.56
CA GLN A 72 -3.93 7.84 2.23
C GLN A 72 -3.26 9.21 2.03
N TYR A 73 -1.94 9.25 1.88
CA TYR A 73 -1.20 10.46 1.52
C TYR A 73 -1.72 11.03 0.19
N PHE A 74 -1.78 10.21 -0.87
CA PHE A 74 -2.28 10.64 -2.16
C PHE A 74 -3.77 10.93 -2.13
N HIS A 75 -4.56 10.15 -1.37
CA HIS A 75 -5.98 10.43 -1.19
C HIS A 75 -6.21 11.82 -0.57
N ALA A 76 -5.50 12.15 0.51
CA ALA A 76 -5.60 13.46 1.16
C ALA A 76 -5.13 14.59 0.23
N MET A 77 -4.01 14.39 -0.47
CA MET A 77 -3.46 15.37 -1.41
C MET A 77 -4.43 15.67 -2.57
N PHE A 78 -5.07 14.66 -3.16
CA PHE A 78 -5.99 14.83 -4.30
C PHE A 78 -7.43 15.21 -3.92
N SER A 79 -7.82 15.00 -2.67
CA SER A 79 -9.16 15.36 -2.17
C SER A 79 -9.22 16.77 -1.58
N SER A 80 -8.07 17.39 -1.34
CA SER A 80 -7.98 18.71 -0.73
C SER A 80 -8.26 19.84 -1.74
N PRO A 81 -8.93 20.94 -1.35
CA PRO A 81 -9.23 22.07 -2.24
C PRO A 81 -7.99 22.95 -2.57
N TYR A 82 -6.79 22.54 -2.15
CA TYR A 82 -5.55 23.27 -2.39
C TYR A 82 -5.03 23.09 -3.82
N LYS A 83 -4.02 23.90 -4.18
CA LYS A 83 -3.45 23.97 -5.54
C LYS A 83 -3.01 22.61 -6.10
N GLU A 84 -2.61 21.65 -5.27
CA GLU A 84 -2.21 20.31 -5.73
C GLU A 84 -3.35 19.56 -6.44
N GLN A 85 -4.61 19.92 -6.19
CA GLN A 85 -5.75 19.39 -6.94
C GLN A 85 -5.74 19.84 -8.40
N GLN A 86 -5.30 21.10 -8.63
CA GLN A 86 -5.32 21.75 -9.94
C GLN A 86 -4.04 21.54 -10.73
N THR A 87 -2.92 21.25 -10.07
CA THR A 87 -1.67 20.95 -10.77
C THR A 87 -1.64 19.49 -11.18
N SER A 88 -1.39 19.24 -12.47
CA SER A 88 -1.13 17.89 -12.98
C SER A 88 0.26 17.38 -12.60
N HIS A 89 1.14 18.21 -12.03
CA HIS A 89 2.50 17.83 -11.60
C HIS A 89 2.61 17.87 -10.07
N VAL A 90 3.20 16.83 -9.49
CA VAL A 90 3.47 16.70 -8.05
C VAL A 90 4.95 16.38 -7.87
N THR A 91 5.68 17.28 -7.23
CA THR A 91 7.11 17.09 -6.96
C THR A 91 7.33 16.35 -5.64
N LEU A 92 8.19 15.33 -5.65
CA LEU A 92 8.55 14.51 -4.50
C LEU A 92 10.06 14.60 -4.24
N ASP A 93 10.48 15.54 -3.39
CA ASP A 93 11.92 15.83 -3.15
C ASP A 93 12.62 14.84 -2.20
N HIS A 94 11.86 14.11 -1.39
CA HIS A 94 12.39 13.25 -0.33
C HIS A 94 12.23 11.76 -0.62
N VAL A 95 12.00 11.42 -1.88
CA VAL A 95 11.83 10.04 -2.34
C VAL A 95 12.86 9.73 -3.40
N SER A 96 13.51 8.58 -3.30
CA SER A 96 14.39 8.10 -4.36
C SER A 96 13.57 7.73 -5.62
N PRO A 97 13.96 8.17 -6.84
CA PRO A 97 13.24 7.84 -8.08
C PRO A 97 13.02 6.34 -8.25
N TRP A 98 14.04 5.54 -7.94
CA TRP A 98 13.97 4.10 -8.07
C TRP A 98 12.98 3.49 -7.06
N ALA A 99 12.95 3.99 -5.83
CA ALA A 99 12.05 3.50 -4.79
C ALA A 99 10.60 3.85 -5.11
N LEU A 100 10.37 5.05 -5.64
CA LEU A 100 9.06 5.47 -6.13
C LEU A 100 8.57 4.55 -7.24
N ARG A 101 9.40 4.22 -8.24
CA ARG A 101 9.02 3.27 -9.31
C ARG A 101 8.55 1.94 -8.75
N ARG A 102 9.26 1.40 -7.74
CA ARG A 102 8.87 0.13 -7.09
C ARG A 102 7.56 0.22 -6.33
N LEU A 103 7.30 1.33 -5.64
CA LEU A 103 6.01 1.54 -4.99
C LEU A 103 4.87 1.72 -5.99
N LEU A 104 5.14 2.38 -7.12
CA LEU A 104 4.14 2.50 -8.17
C LEU A 104 3.86 1.15 -8.83
N ASP A 105 4.88 0.34 -9.13
CA ASP A 105 4.64 -1.02 -9.63
C ASP A 105 3.85 -1.87 -8.62
N PHE A 106 4.13 -1.70 -7.33
CA PHE A 106 3.32 -2.31 -6.27
C PHE A 106 1.87 -1.80 -6.27
N ALA A 107 1.64 -0.50 -6.44
CA ALA A 107 0.29 0.08 -6.46
C ALA A 107 -0.55 -0.44 -7.65
N TYR A 108 0.09 -0.74 -8.78
CA TYR A 108 -0.60 -1.22 -9.99
C TYR A 108 -0.65 -2.74 -10.11
N LEU A 109 0.35 -3.49 -9.63
CA LEU A 109 0.46 -4.94 -9.84
C LEU A 109 0.38 -5.74 -8.54
N GLY A 110 0.47 -5.09 -7.38
CA GLY A 110 0.56 -5.76 -6.08
C GLY A 110 1.89 -6.47 -5.83
N VAL A 111 2.89 -6.27 -6.71
CA VAL A 111 4.21 -6.90 -6.62
C VAL A 111 5.24 -5.90 -6.12
N LEU A 112 5.99 -6.26 -5.08
CA LEU A 112 7.06 -5.45 -4.52
C LEU A 112 8.38 -6.22 -4.54
N GLU A 113 9.30 -5.80 -5.41
CA GLU A 113 10.63 -6.37 -5.50
C GLU A 113 11.55 -5.73 -4.46
N LEU A 114 12.05 -6.51 -3.51
CA LEU A 114 12.91 -6.08 -2.42
C LEU A 114 14.27 -6.78 -2.49
N SER A 115 15.32 -6.06 -2.14
CA SER A 115 16.66 -6.62 -1.91
C SER A 115 17.24 -6.05 -0.61
N VAL A 116 18.27 -6.70 -0.08
CA VAL A 116 18.93 -6.28 1.17
C VAL A 116 19.50 -4.86 1.07
N THR A 117 19.94 -4.44 -0.11
CA THR A 117 20.50 -3.10 -0.33
C THR A 117 19.44 -2.05 -0.59
N THR A 118 18.26 -2.43 -1.08
CA THR A 118 17.22 -1.50 -1.52
C THR A 118 16.08 -1.35 -0.50
N VAL A 119 15.85 -2.36 0.35
CA VAL A 119 14.66 -2.40 1.22
C VAL A 119 14.52 -1.17 2.13
N GLN A 120 15.62 -0.56 2.58
CA GLN A 120 15.55 0.65 3.42
C GLN A 120 14.95 1.85 2.69
N ASP A 121 15.35 2.11 1.44
CA ASP A 121 14.81 3.23 0.67
C ASP A 121 13.34 2.97 0.30
N VAL A 122 12.96 1.73 -0.05
CA VAL A 122 11.56 1.36 -0.30
C VAL A 122 10.73 1.58 0.96
N PHE A 123 11.25 1.17 2.12
CA PHE A 123 10.56 1.37 3.40
C PHE A 123 10.36 2.85 3.72
N ASN A 124 11.40 3.67 3.55
CA ASN A 124 11.33 5.11 3.79
C ASN A 124 10.31 5.78 2.86
N ALA A 125 10.34 5.44 1.57
CA ALA A 125 9.38 5.94 0.59
C ALA A 125 7.94 5.48 0.91
N ALA A 126 7.76 4.22 1.32
CA ALA A 126 6.46 3.65 1.67
C ALA A 126 5.89 4.31 2.94
N SER A 127 6.76 4.64 3.90
CA SER A 127 6.38 5.36 5.11
C SER A 127 5.98 6.81 4.83
N LEU A 128 6.70 7.49 3.94
CA LEU A 128 6.41 8.88 3.58
C LEU A 128 5.11 8.99 2.76
N LEU A 129 4.91 8.08 1.81
CA LEU A 129 3.75 8.05 0.93
C LEU A 129 2.58 7.23 1.50
N ASP A 130 2.67 6.79 2.75
CA ASP A 130 1.63 6.04 3.47
C ASP A 130 1.07 4.81 2.72
N TYR A 131 1.98 3.88 2.36
CA TYR A 131 1.66 2.55 1.82
C TYR A 131 1.85 1.47 2.91
N PRO A 132 0.88 1.25 3.81
CA PRO A 132 1.06 0.40 5.00
C PRO A 132 1.31 -1.08 4.66
N ILE A 133 0.75 -1.58 3.55
CA ILE A 133 0.99 -2.96 3.10
C ILE A 133 2.44 -3.13 2.61
N ALA A 134 2.97 -2.16 1.86
CA ALA A 134 4.37 -2.17 1.42
C ALA A 134 5.34 -2.04 2.61
N MET A 135 5.03 -1.19 3.58
CA MET A 135 5.82 -1.07 4.81
C MET A 135 5.89 -2.41 5.57
N LYS A 136 4.75 -3.08 5.77
CA LYS A 136 4.69 -4.40 6.41
C LYS A 136 5.50 -5.44 5.64
N ALA A 137 5.46 -5.42 4.31
CA ALA A 137 6.26 -6.31 3.48
C ALA A 137 7.77 -6.05 3.65
N CYS A 138 8.19 -4.77 3.69
CA CYS A 138 9.58 -4.40 3.94
C CYS A 138 10.08 -4.84 5.32
N VAL A 139 9.29 -4.62 6.38
CA VAL A 139 9.64 -5.06 7.74
C VAL A 139 9.81 -6.58 7.80
N ARG A 140 8.86 -7.35 7.24
CA ARG A 140 8.96 -8.81 7.18
C ARG A 140 10.19 -9.28 6.41
N PHE A 141 10.52 -8.62 5.30
CA PHE A 141 11.71 -8.94 4.53
C PHE A 141 13.00 -8.65 5.34
N ILE A 142 13.05 -7.52 6.04
CA ILE A 142 14.18 -7.16 6.90
C ILE A 142 14.34 -8.20 8.01
N GLU A 143 13.26 -8.55 8.72
CA GLU A 143 13.27 -9.57 9.78
C GLU A 143 13.79 -10.93 9.30
N GLN A 144 13.41 -11.36 8.10
CA GLN A 144 13.86 -12.63 7.52
C GLN A 144 15.33 -12.61 7.06
N ASN A 145 15.86 -11.43 6.75
CA ASN A 145 17.25 -11.26 6.29
C ASN A 145 18.17 -10.73 7.40
N LEU A 146 17.66 -10.56 8.63
CA LEU A 146 18.40 -10.05 9.78
C LEU A 146 19.31 -11.11 10.45
N ASP A 147 19.52 -12.29 9.85
CA ASP A 147 20.29 -13.37 10.47
C ASP A 147 21.76 -13.49 9.97
N ILE A 148 22.69 -13.26 10.92
CA ILE A 148 24.05 -13.82 11.15
C ILE A 148 25.34 -13.13 10.63
N THR A 149 25.40 -12.21 9.65
CA THR A 149 26.74 -11.66 9.23
C THR A 149 27.03 -10.19 9.54
N ASN A 150 26.08 -9.39 10.02
CA ASN A 150 26.34 -7.97 10.35
C ASN A 150 26.41 -7.65 11.86
N CYS A 151 26.26 -8.63 12.74
CA CYS A 151 26.38 -8.39 14.19
C CYS A 151 27.84 -8.37 14.70
N LEU A 152 28.85 -8.63 13.86
CA LEU A 152 30.28 -8.55 14.24
C LEU A 152 31.00 -7.28 13.74
N GLY A 153 30.35 -6.48 12.88
CA GLY A 153 30.96 -5.27 12.32
C GLY A 153 30.87 -4.02 13.22
N VAL A 154 29.94 -4.02 14.18
CA VAL A 154 29.66 -2.83 15.00
C VAL A 154 30.41 -2.80 16.34
N GLU A 155 31.04 -3.91 16.76
CA GLU A 155 31.74 -3.97 18.06
C GLU A 155 33.21 -3.52 18.03
N SER A 156 33.83 -3.32 16.87
CA SER A 156 35.26 -2.95 16.81
C SER A 156 35.55 -1.44 16.84
N ARG A 157 34.53 -0.56 16.87
CA ARG A 157 34.73 0.91 16.89
C ARG A 157 34.44 1.61 18.22
N VAL A 158 34.11 0.88 19.28
CA VAL A 158 33.90 1.45 20.63
C VAL A 158 34.83 0.83 21.66
N ARG A 159 36.15 1.00 21.48
CA ARG A 159 37.09 1.00 22.61
C ARG A 159 38.39 1.75 22.28
N THR A 160 38.34 3.07 22.39
CA THR A 160 39.54 3.84 22.74
C THR A 160 39.25 4.63 24.00
N PRO A 161 39.71 4.18 25.18
CA PRO A 161 39.83 5.05 26.33
C PRO A 161 41.02 5.98 26.10
N ARG A 162 40.73 7.28 26.15
CA ARG A 162 41.72 8.36 26.21
C ARG A 162 42.55 8.26 27.51
N SER A 163 43.78 8.76 27.38
CA SER A 163 44.66 9.34 28.42
C SER A 163 45.18 8.45 29.55
N CYS A 164 46.50 8.19 29.52
CA CYS A 164 47.33 8.15 30.73
C CYS A 164 48.46 9.20 30.60
N ILE A 165 48.50 10.05 31.61
CA ILE A 165 49.38 11.18 31.87
C ILE A 165 50.79 10.65 32.19
N LYS A 166 51.83 11.23 31.57
CA LYS A 166 53.22 11.05 32.02
C LYS A 166 53.49 12.04 33.15
N THR A 167 53.84 11.52 34.33
CA THR A 167 54.66 12.23 35.31
C THR A 167 55.83 11.31 35.66
#